data_AF-A0A3E2CLK4-F1
#
_entry.id   AF-A0A3E2CLK4-F1
#
_cell.length_a   1.000
_cell.length_b   1.000
_cell.length_c   1.000
_cell.angle_alpha   90.00
_cell.angle_beta   90.00
_cell.angle_gamma   90.00
#
_symmetry.space_group_name_H-M   'P 1'
#
loop_
_entity.id
_entity.type
_entity.pdbx_description
1 polymer ?
#
loop_
_entity_poly.entity_id
_entity_poly.type
_entity_poly.pdbx_seq_one_letter_code
_entity_poly.pdbx_strand_id
1 'polypeptide(L)'
;MITPADLRRTLAKLADNHAQNQAAPVITPLDLAKMHRKKSCQQDSCEEQNVVDIPLFSKDDSTAQDSGSPEDNLQKTSSFSGVSPALMPPRRQADTPTTFASLDAQDLPIIREYSAGGLVFDSLGRVAIIARHSRSGHLEWCLPKGHIEKGETPQETAVREIHEETGIVGEVVDSIATIDYWFTGTTHRVHKLVHHFALRYVSGDLSVLGDPDHEAEDAIWVNFKELNAILSYPNERKIAWLYAKKAHRRSNSEETHA
;
A
#
# COMPACT_ATOMS: atom_id res chain seq x y z
N MET A 1 -16.47 11.16 4.27
CA MET A 1 -15.75 10.73 3.07
C MET A 1 -14.80 11.85 2.70
N ILE A 2 -13.49 11.61 2.77
CA ILE A 2 -12.48 12.59 2.36
C ILE A 2 -12.50 12.63 0.83
N THR A 3 -12.73 13.80 0.25
CA THR A 3 -12.81 13.94 -1.20
C THR A 3 -11.40 14.00 -1.82
N PRO A 4 -11.24 13.67 -3.11
CA PRO A 4 -9.96 13.88 -3.81
C PRO A 4 -9.44 15.33 -3.73
N ALA A 5 -10.35 16.31 -3.58
CA ALA A 5 -10.00 17.71 -3.37
C ALA A 5 -9.46 17.98 -1.95
N ASP A 6 -10.00 17.30 -0.93
CA ASP A 6 -9.51 17.39 0.44
C ASP A 6 -8.11 16.77 0.56
N LEU A 7 -7.88 15.64 -0.14
CA LEU A 7 -6.56 15.00 -0.23
C LEU A 7 -5.54 15.91 -0.93
N ARG A 8 -5.92 16.55 -2.06
CA ARG A 8 -5.05 17.54 -2.72
C ARG A 8 -4.72 18.71 -1.81
N ARG A 9 -5.66 19.15 -0.97
CA ARG A 9 -5.45 20.28 -0.04
C ARG A 9 -4.57 19.90 1.14
N THR A 10 -4.66 18.67 1.65
CA THR A 10 -3.73 18.16 2.67
C THR A 10 -2.34 17.94 2.08
N LEU A 11 -2.25 17.38 0.88
CA LEU A 11 -0.97 17.16 0.18
C LEU A 11 -0.28 18.48 -0.19
N ALA A 12 -1.01 19.51 -0.63
CA ALA A 12 -0.44 20.83 -0.89
C ALA A 12 0.18 21.46 0.37
N LYS A 13 -0.47 21.30 1.53
CA LYS A 13 0.06 21.76 2.83
C LYS A 13 1.31 21.00 3.28
N LEU A 14 1.45 19.73 2.86
CA LEU A 14 2.65 18.93 3.15
C LEU A 14 3.81 19.28 2.21
N ALA A 15 3.53 19.62 0.95
CA ALA A 15 4.51 20.06 -0.04
C ALA A 15 5.11 21.45 0.29
N ASP A 16 4.31 22.39 0.82
CA ASP A 16 4.80 23.72 1.21
C ASP A 16 5.85 23.65 2.35
N ASN A 17 5.78 22.65 3.22
CA ASN A 17 6.78 22.41 4.27
C ASN A 17 8.10 21.86 3.70
N HIS A 18 8.09 21.28 2.49
CA HIS A 18 9.28 20.76 1.82
C HIS A 18 10.14 21.86 1.19
N ALA A 19 9.52 22.97 0.77
CA ALA A 19 10.21 24.08 0.11
C ALA A 19 11.11 24.94 1.04
N GLN A 20 11.01 24.77 2.37
CA GLN A 20 11.73 25.60 3.34
C GLN A 20 13.07 25.01 3.82
N ASN A 21 13.44 23.80 3.39
CA ASN A 21 14.71 23.17 3.79
C ASN A 21 15.59 22.87 2.57
N GLN A 22 16.21 23.90 2.00
CA GLN A 22 17.33 23.74 1.07
C GLN A 22 18.49 24.66 1.46
N ALA A 23 19.57 24.06 1.97
CA ALA A 23 20.95 24.36 1.59
C ALA A 23 21.93 23.50 2.41
N ALA A 24 22.41 22.40 1.81
CA ALA A 24 23.66 21.76 2.23
C ALA A 24 24.52 21.53 0.98
N PRO A 25 25.86 21.69 1.08
CA PRO A 25 26.72 21.82 -0.09
C PRO A 25 26.88 20.50 -0.83
N VAL A 26 26.88 20.59 -2.17
CA VAL A 26 27.14 19.48 -3.09
C VAL A 26 28.59 19.03 -2.96
N ILE A 27 28.81 17.84 -2.40
CA ILE A 27 30.10 17.16 -2.40
C ILE A 27 30.13 16.21 -3.60
N THR A 28 31.10 16.37 -4.48
CA THR A 28 31.20 15.60 -5.72
C THR A 28 31.94 14.28 -5.49
N PRO A 29 31.78 13.25 -6.36
CA PRO A 29 32.52 11.99 -6.26
C PRO A 29 34.05 12.15 -6.28
N LEU A 30 34.57 13.29 -6.75
CA LEU A 30 36.00 13.61 -6.77
C LEU A 30 36.53 14.08 -5.40
N ASP A 31 35.65 14.55 -4.52
CA ASP A 31 36.01 14.99 -3.16
C ASP A 31 36.20 13.79 -2.21
N LEU A 32 35.47 12.69 -2.44
CA LEU A 32 35.58 11.44 -1.67
C LEU A 32 36.93 10.72 -1.89
N ALA A 33 37.53 10.87 -3.08
CA ALA A 33 38.82 10.27 -3.42
C ALA A 33 40.02 10.98 -2.75
N LYS A 34 39.85 12.24 -2.34
CA LYS A 34 40.90 13.01 -1.64
C LYS A 34 40.92 12.75 -0.13
N MET A 35 39.83 12.22 0.44
CA MET A 35 39.77 11.88 1.88
C MET A 35 40.43 10.55 2.23
N HIS A 36 40.66 9.65 1.26
CA HIS A 36 41.24 8.32 1.50
C HIS A 36 42.77 8.22 1.48
N ARG A 37 43.52 9.34 1.48
CA ARG A 37 45.00 9.32 1.44
C ARG A 37 45.73 9.79 2.71
N LYS A 38 45.02 10.07 3.79
CA LYS A 38 45.66 10.36 5.09
C LYS A 38 44.93 9.66 6.22
N LYS A 39 45.45 8.51 6.64
CA LYS A 39 45.57 8.08 8.05
C LYS A 39 46.25 6.70 8.09
N SER A 40 47.58 6.72 8.15
CA SER A 40 48.32 5.72 8.92
C SER A 40 48.74 6.38 10.25
N CYS A 41 48.80 5.56 11.29
CA CYS A 41 49.39 5.79 12.61
C CYS A 41 48.48 6.30 13.75
N GLN A 42 48.43 5.46 14.78
CA GLN A 42 48.34 5.68 16.23
C GLN A 42 46.99 5.55 16.99
N GLN A 43 47.06 4.57 17.90
CA GLN A 43 46.28 4.20 19.10
C GLN A 43 45.74 5.37 19.94
N ASP A 44 44.51 5.27 20.45
CA ASP A 44 44.18 4.85 21.84
C ASP A 44 42.74 5.26 22.24
N SER A 45 42.17 4.47 23.17
CA SER A 45 41.02 4.73 24.07
C SER A 45 39.57 4.56 23.59
N CYS A 46 38.81 3.93 24.49
CA CYS A 46 37.39 3.62 24.51
C CYS A 46 36.51 4.89 24.58
N GLU A 47 35.34 4.89 23.94
CA GLU A 47 34.02 4.91 24.60
C GLU A 47 32.85 5.08 23.60
N GLU A 48 31.79 4.37 23.96
CA GLU A 48 30.35 4.58 23.76
C GLU A 48 29.66 4.48 22.38
N GLN A 49 28.66 3.60 22.43
CA GLN A 49 27.68 3.22 21.44
C GLN A 49 26.65 4.35 21.29
N ASN A 50 26.27 4.67 20.05
CA ASN A 50 25.12 5.55 19.80
C ASN A 50 24.07 4.76 19.01
N VAL A 51 23.22 4.05 19.76
CA VAL A 51 21.96 3.50 19.27
C VAL A 51 20.98 4.67 19.26
N VAL A 52 20.48 5.04 18.08
CA VAL A 52 19.48 6.10 17.93
C VAL A 52 18.08 5.47 17.94
N ASP A 53 17.38 5.68 19.06
CA ASP A 53 15.99 5.32 19.28
C ASP A 53 15.05 6.06 18.32
N ILE A 54 14.14 5.30 17.70
CA ILE A 54 13.06 5.82 16.85
C ILE A 54 11.86 6.15 17.75
N PRO A 55 11.23 7.33 17.62
CA PRO A 55 10.31 7.83 18.64
C PRO A 55 9.00 7.03 18.73
N LEU A 56 8.79 6.51 19.94
CA LEU A 56 7.60 5.87 20.49
C LEU A 56 6.43 6.84 20.58
N PHE A 57 5.20 6.37 20.32
CA PHE A 57 3.99 7.17 20.48
C PHE A 57 3.17 6.79 21.71
N SER A 58 2.94 7.78 22.57
CA SER A 58 1.92 7.80 23.61
C SER A 58 0.51 7.78 23.00
N LYS A 59 -0.36 6.98 23.60
CA LYS A 59 -1.78 6.84 23.28
C LYS A 59 -2.56 8.01 23.88
N ASP A 60 -3.53 8.53 23.13
CA ASP A 60 -4.78 9.02 23.70
C ASP A 60 -5.95 8.38 22.96
N ASP A 61 -6.90 7.91 23.77
CA ASP A 61 -8.07 7.10 23.49
C ASP A 61 -9.32 7.99 23.43
N SER A 62 -10.27 7.69 22.55
CA SER A 62 -11.70 7.84 22.86
C SER A 62 -12.58 7.16 21.80
N THR A 63 -13.52 6.40 22.33
CA THR A 63 -14.50 5.48 21.75
C THR A 63 -15.91 6.11 21.68
N ALA A 64 -16.76 5.62 20.76
CA ALA A 64 -18.24 5.45 20.83
C ALA A 64 -18.75 5.06 19.41
N GLN A 65 -19.42 3.92 19.10
CA GLN A 65 -20.74 3.38 19.52
C GLN A 65 -21.90 4.37 19.29
N ASP A 66 -23.10 4.07 18.78
CA ASP A 66 -23.84 2.86 18.36
C ASP A 66 -25.22 3.32 17.77
N SER A 67 -25.92 2.42 17.07
CA SER A 67 -27.39 2.34 16.81
C SER A 67 -28.04 3.38 15.86
N GLY A 68 -29.08 3.11 15.08
CA GLY A 68 -29.94 1.94 14.87
C GLY A 68 -31.07 2.33 13.88
N SER A 69 -31.54 1.36 13.09
CA SER A 69 -32.80 1.40 12.31
C SER A 69 -34.00 1.08 13.22
N PRO A 70 -35.25 1.41 12.83
CA PRO A 70 -36.12 0.36 12.31
C PRO A 70 -37.17 0.79 11.25
N GLU A 71 -37.86 -0.24 10.78
CA GLU A 71 -38.78 -0.40 9.65
C GLU A 71 -40.23 0.11 9.84
N ASP A 72 -40.97 0.02 8.72
CA ASP A 72 -42.40 -0.30 8.53
C ASP A 72 -43.51 0.67 8.96
N ASN A 73 -44.35 1.06 7.98
CA ASN A 73 -45.79 0.79 8.06
C ASN A 73 -46.50 0.87 6.68
N LEU A 74 -47.43 -0.07 6.51
CA LEU A 74 -48.25 -0.39 5.35
C LEU A 74 -49.72 -0.10 5.69
N GLN A 75 -50.51 0.57 4.83
CA GLN A 75 -51.98 0.41 4.73
C GLN A 75 -52.53 1.16 3.48
N LYS A 76 -53.07 0.45 2.48
CA LYS A 76 -54.50 0.05 2.27
C LYS A 76 -55.34 1.20 1.68
N THR A 77 -55.94 1.11 0.49
CA THR A 77 -57.24 0.43 0.24
C THR A 77 -57.68 0.55 -1.23
N SER A 78 -58.35 -0.52 -1.72
CA SER A 78 -59.54 -0.62 -2.62
C SER A 78 -59.56 0.12 -3.98
N SER A 79 -60.16 -0.38 -5.08
CA SER A 79 -61.36 -1.19 -5.29
C SER A 79 -61.45 -1.75 -6.74
N PHE A 80 -62.32 -2.74 -6.92
CA PHE A 80 -62.57 -3.61 -8.08
C PHE A 80 -63.18 -2.95 -9.33
N SER A 81 -62.92 -3.51 -10.54
CA SER A 81 -63.95 -4.15 -11.41
C SER A 81 -63.39 -4.60 -12.77
N GLY A 82 -63.80 -5.78 -13.25
CA GLY A 82 -63.80 -6.11 -14.69
C GLY A 82 -63.17 -7.46 -15.06
N VAL A 83 -64.01 -8.47 -15.26
CA VAL A 83 -63.64 -9.81 -15.75
C VAL A 83 -63.68 -9.82 -17.28
N SER A 84 -62.66 -10.37 -17.93
CA SER A 84 -62.76 -10.93 -19.29
C SER A 84 -61.90 -12.19 -19.38
N PRO A 85 -62.43 -13.32 -19.86
CA PRO A 85 -61.68 -14.56 -19.94
C PRO A 85 -60.77 -14.50 -21.17
N ALA A 86 -59.47 -14.32 -20.97
CA ALA A 86 -58.49 -14.51 -22.04
C ALA A 86 -58.28 -16.02 -22.24
N LEU A 87 -58.60 -16.52 -23.44
CA LEU A 87 -58.27 -17.86 -23.91
C LEU A 87 -56.80 -18.19 -23.64
N MET A 88 -56.52 -19.30 -22.97
CA MET A 88 -55.17 -19.86 -22.92
C MET A 88 -54.74 -20.30 -24.33
N PRO A 89 -53.54 -19.94 -24.81
CA PRO A 89 -52.99 -20.56 -26.00
C PRO A 89 -52.72 -22.05 -25.72
N PRO A 90 -52.92 -22.95 -26.71
CA PRO A 90 -52.73 -24.37 -26.51
C PRO A 90 -51.28 -24.66 -26.11
N ARG A 91 -51.14 -25.54 -25.12
CA ARG A 91 -49.89 -26.06 -24.59
C ARG A 91 -49.10 -26.69 -25.75
N ARG A 92 -48.04 -26.02 -26.22
CA ARG A 92 -47.07 -26.63 -27.13
C ARG A 92 -46.43 -27.82 -26.41
N GLN A 93 -46.85 -29.03 -26.78
CA GLN A 93 -46.03 -30.23 -26.62
C GLN A 93 -44.92 -30.12 -27.67
N ALA A 94 -43.74 -29.71 -27.23
CA ALA A 94 -42.51 -29.91 -27.97
C ALA A 94 -41.47 -30.38 -26.96
N ASP A 95 -41.25 -31.70 -26.96
CA ASP A 95 -40.10 -32.34 -26.37
C ASP A 95 -38.83 -31.75 -26.99
N THR A 96 -38.24 -30.80 -26.27
CA THR A 96 -36.83 -30.44 -26.41
C THR A 96 -36.37 -30.13 -25.00
N PRO A 97 -35.24 -30.68 -24.53
CA PRO A 97 -34.66 -30.16 -23.31
C PRO A 97 -34.37 -28.70 -23.62
N THR A 98 -35.07 -27.78 -22.94
CA THR A 98 -34.60 -26.42 -22.76
C THR A 98 -33.31 -26.59 -21.97
N THR A 99 -32.22 -26.87 -22.67
CA THR A 99 -30.89 -26.65 -22.16
C THR A 99 -30.93 -25.16 -21.87
N PHE A 100 -31.19 -24.82 -20.61
CA PHE A 100 -30.79 -23.54 -20.05
C PHE A 100 -29.41 -23.35 -20.66
N ALA A 101 -29.27 -22.37 -21.55
CA ALA A 101 -27.97 -22.01 -22.05
C ALA A 101 -27.18 -21.84 -20.77
N SER A 102 -26.31 -22.83 -20.51
CA SER A 102 -25.28 -22.73 -19.51
C SER A 102 -24.56 -21.52 -20.03
N LEU A 103 -24.89 -20.36 -19.47
CA LEU A 103 -24.06 -19.19 -19.59
C LEU A 103 -22.79 -19.71 -18.96
N ASP A 104 -21.92 -20.21 -19.84
CA ASP A 104 -20.60 -20.65 -19.51
C ASP A 104 -20.07 -19.56 -18.60
N ALA A 105 -20.03 -19.85 -17.31
CA ALA A 105 -19.05 -19.24 -16.45
C ALA A 105 -17.75 -19.68 -17.13
N GLN A 106 -17.28 -18.87 -18.08
CA GLN A 106 -16.04 -19.15 -18.76
C GLN A 106 -15.03 -19.24 -17.63
N ASP A 107 -14.59 -20.45 -17.34
CA ASP A 107 -13.57 -20.73 -16.34
C ASP A 107 -12.28 -20.11 -16.86
N LEU A 108 -12.16 -18.81 -16.63
CA LEU A 108 -11.01 -18.03 -17.02
C LEU A 108 -9.79 -18.64 -16.32
N PRO A 109 -8.71 -18.92 -17.07
CA PRO A 109 -7.52 -19.54 -16.50
C PRO A 109 -7.01 -18.70 -15.32
N ILE A 110 -6.49 -19.37 -14.29
CA ILE A 110 -5.94 -18.72 -13.09
C ILE A 110 -4.43 -18.58 -13.27
N ILE A 111 -3.94 -17.34 -13.20
CA ILE A 111 -2.51 -17.01 -13.20
C ILE A 111 -2.12 -16.56 -11.79
N ARG A 112 -0.96 -17.01 -11.30
CA ARG A 112 -0.39 -16.55 -10.04
C ARG A 112 0.69 -15.51 -10.31
N GLU A 113 0.59 -14.38 -9.64
CA GLU A 113 1.60 -13.33 -9.66
C GLU A 113 2.23 -13.19 -8.28
N TYR A 114 3.55 -13.10 -8.24
CA TYR A 114 4.33 -12.91 -7.03
C TYR A 114 5.03 -11.56 -7.09
N SER A 115 4.87 -10.76 -6.04
CA SER A 115 5.44 -9.43 -5.92
C SER A 115 6.09 -9.22 -4.56
N ALA A 116 6.96 -8.24 -4.47
CA ALA A 116 7.51 -7.78 -3.20
C ALA A 116 7.66 -6.26 -3.17
N GLY A 117 7.62 -5.70 -1.96
CA GLY A 117 7.70 -4.26 -1.72
C GLY A 117 7.59 -3.96 -0.24
N GLY A 118 7.19 -2.74 0.14
CA GLY A 118 6.97 -2.46 1.55
C GLY A 118 7.01 -1.02 2.00
N LEU A 119 7.36 -0.85 3.27
CA LEU A 119 7.46 0.44 3.96
C LEU A 119 8.94 0.82 4.07
N VAL A 120 9.38 1.88 3.40
CA VAL A 120 10.68 2.52 3.69
C VAL A 120 10.48 3.63 4.71
N PHE A 121 11.23 3.58 5.82
CA PHE A 121 11.24 4.59 6.86
C PHE A 121 12.47 5.48 6.78
N ASP A 122 12.27 6.80 6.83
CA ASP A 122 13.35 7.76 7.07
C ASP A 122 13.63 7.97 8.56
N SER A 123 14.64 8.78 8.87
CA SER A 123 15.02 9.12 10.25
C SER A 123 13.97 9.95 11.00
N LEU A 124 12.98 10.51 10.30
CA LEU A 124 11.89 11.30 10.87
C LEU A 124 10.63 10.44 11.11
N GLY A 125 10.68 9.14 10.83
CA GLY A 125 9.53 8.24 10.95
C GLY A 125 8.47 8.43 9.87
N ARG A 126 8.86 9.01 8.73
CA ARG A 126 8.01 9.12 7.53
C ARG A 126 8.21 7.90 6.64
N VAL A 127 7.18 7.58 5.87
CA VAL A 127 7.14 6.48 4.92
C VAL A 127 7.00 7.02 3.50
N ALA A 128 7.82 6.50 2.59
CA ALA A 128 7.67 6.78 1.16
C ALA A 128 6.49 5.98 0.58
N ILE A 129 5.60 6.66 -0.14
CA ILE A 129 4.50 6.05 -0.89
C ILE A 129 4.45 6.62 -2.30
N ILE A 130 3.84 5.88 -3.22
CA ILE A 130 3.67 6.28 -4.62
C ILE A 130 2.21 6.48 -4.97
N ALA A 131 1.96 7.32 -5.96
CA ALA A 131 0.68 7.46 -6.63
C ALA A 131 0.73 6.74 -7.97
N ARG A 132 -0.32 5.98 -8.29
CA ARG A 132 -0.46 5.33 -9.59
C ARG A 132 -1.88 5.32 -10.08
N HIS A 133 -2.07 5.14 -11.38
CA HIS A 133 -3.41 5.00 -11.95
C HIS A 133 -4.01 3.62 -11.67
N SER A 134 -5.21 3.61 -11.11
CA SER A 134 -6.02 2.41 -10.99
C SER A 134 -6.56 1.98 -12.35
N ARG A 135 -7.14 0.77 -12.42
CA ARG A 135 -7.78 0.27 -13.66
C ARG A 135 -8.95 1.13 -14.13
N SER A 136 -9.56 1.94 -13.24
CA SER A 136 -10.61 2.89 -13.61
C SER A 136 -10.06 4.28 -13.98
N GLY A 137 -8.73 4.46 -13.98
CA GLY A 137 -8.06 5.72 -14.32
C GLY A 137 -8.02 6.73 -13.17
N HIS A 138 -8.36 6.32 -11.94
CA HIS A 138 -8.22 7.19 -10.77
C HIS A 138 -6.82 7.09 -10.19
N LEU A 139 -6.26 8.22 -9.76
CA LEU A 139 -5.00 8.23 -9.05
C LEU A 139 -5.19 7.69 -7.62
N GLU A 140 -4.44 6.65 -7.27
CA GLU A 140 -4.52 5.95 -5.98
C GLU A 140 -3.13 5.90 -5.34
N TRP A 141 -3.07 6.17 -4.03
CA TRP A 141 -1.84 6.13 -3.26
C TRP A 141 -1.64 4.74 -2.67
N CYS A 142 -0.48 4.15 -2.94
CA CYS A 142 -0.13 2.80 -2.52
C CYS A 142 1.33 2.66 -2.09
N LEU A 143 1.64 1.51 -1.50
CA LEU A 143 3.01 1.14 -1.17
C LEU A 143 3.79 0.77 -2.43
N PRO A 144 5.08 1.15 -2.52
CA PRO A 144 5.94 0.72 -3.61
C PRO A 144 6.16 -0.80 -3.58
N LYS A 145 6.03 -1.44 -4.74
CA LYS A 145 6.11 -2.90 -4.95
C LYS A 145 6.11 -3.22 -6.46
N GLY A 146 6.75 -4.32 -6.82
CA GLY A 146 6.61 -4.91 -8.16
C GLY A 146 6.90 -6.40 -8.20
N HIS A 147 7.03 -6.96 -9.39
CA HIS A 147 7.08 -8.41 -9.61
C HIS A 147 8.44 -9.00 -9.24
N ILE A 148 8.41 -10.21 -8.67
CA ILE A 148 9.64 -10.96 -8.37
C ILE A 148 10.21 -11.50 -9.68
N GLU A 149 11.42 -11.09 -10.01
CA GLU A 149 12.12 -11.58 -11.20
C GLU A 149 12.82 -12.92 -10.98
N LYS A 150 13.22 -13.56 -12.08
CA LYS A 150 13.84 -14.88 -12.03
C LYS A 150 15.21 -14.80 -11.34
N GLY A 151 15.30 -15.44 -10.18
CA GLY A 151 16.54 -15.55 -9.41
C GLY A 151 16.64 -14.53 -8.28
N GLU A 152 15.68 -13.61 -8.15
CA GLU A 152 15.59 -12.70 -7.02
C GLU A 152 14.89 -13.37 -5.83
N THR A 153 15.37 -13.06 -4.64
CA THR A 153 14.61 -13.25 -3.40
C THR A 153 13.57 -12.13 -3.24
N PRO A 154 12.47 -12.35 -2.51
CA PRO A 154 11.49 -11.30 -2.25
C PRO A 154 12.09 -10.03 -1.61
N GLN A 155 13.15 -10.18 -0.81
CA GLN A 155 13.87 -9.06 -0.21
C GLN A 155 14.63 -8.24 -1.25
N GLU A 156 15.34 -8.91 -2.17
CA GLU A 156 16.06 -8.24 -3.26
C GLU A 156 15.09 -7.50 -4.18
N THR A 157 13.98 -8.15 -4.56
CA THR A 157 12.90 -7.51 -5.32
C THR A 157 12.37 -6.29 -4.58
N ALA A 158 12.08 -6.37 -3.28
CA ALA A 158 11.57 -5.22 -2.53
C ALA A 158 12.55 -4.03 -2.54
N VAL A 159 13.86 -4.28 -2.45
CA VAL A 159 14.87 -3.22 -2.52
C VAL A 159 14.96 -2.62 -3.93
N ARG A 160 14.97 -3.45 -4.97
CA ARG A 160 15.00 -3.01 -6.37
C ARG A 160 13.78 -2.17 -6.72
N GLU A 161 12.59 -2.68 -6.45
CA GLU A 161 11.31 -2.03 -6.79
C GLU A 161 11.17 -0.68 -6.09
N ILE A 162 11.53 -0.60 -4.81
CA ILE A 162 11.51 0.67 -4.09
C ILE A 162 12.47 1.67 -4.73
N HIS A 163 13.66 1.24 -5.14
CA HIS A 163 14.60 2.10 -5.82
C HIS A 163 14.11 2.54 -7.20
N GLU A 164 13.50 1.64 -7.98
CA GLU A 164 12.95 1.94 -9.29
C GLU A 164 11.78 2.92 -9.22
N GLU A 165 10.78 2.64 -8.39
CA GLU A 165 9.56 3.45 -8.30
C GLU A 165 9.76 4.78 -7.55
N THR A 166 10.77 4.90 -6.69
CA THR A 166 10.91 6.06 -5.80
C THR A 166 12.28 6.73 -5.78
N GLY A 167 13.29 6.15 -6.44
CA GLY A 167 14.66 6.70 -6.48
C GLY A 167 15.45 6.56 -5.17
N ILE A 168 14.85 5.98 -4.12
CA ILE A 168 15.50 5.82 -2.82
C ILE A 168 16.05 4.40 -2.62
N VAL A 169 17.19 4.32 -1.95
CA VAL A 169 17.80 3.04 -1.58
C VAL A 169 17.45 2.73 -0.13
N GLY A 170 16.89 1.55 0.10
CA GLY A 170 16.54 1.04 1.42
C GLY A 170 17.29 -0.24 1.79
N GLU A 171 17.45 -0.48 3.08
CA GLU A 171 17.95 -1.74 3.65
C GLU A 171 16.82 -2.47 4.38
N VAL A 172 16.62 -3.76 4.10
CA VAL A 172 15.59 -4.57 4.75
C VAL A 172 15.92 -4.78 6.23
N VAL A 173 15.03 -4.30 7.09
CA VAL A 173 15.12 -4.45 8.55
C VAL A 173 14.29 -5.65 9.02
N ASP A 174 13.12 -5.86 8.42
CA ASP A 174 12.20 -6.88 8.89
C ASP A 174 11.18 -7.34 7.83
N SER A 175 10.68 -8.57 7.97
CA SER A 175 9.53 -9.06 7.22
C SER A 175 8.24 -8.73 7.95
N ILE A 176 7.28 -8.08 7.29
CA ILE A 176 6.01 -7.69 7.91
C ILE A 176 4.99 -8.80 7.76
N ALA A 177 4.57 -9.06 6.52
CA ALA A 177 3.55 -10.04 6.17
C ALA A 177 3.50 -10.29 4.66
N THR A 178 2.85 -11.38 4.29
CA THR A 178 2.43 -11.66 2.92
C THR A 178 0.92 -11.49 2.84
N ILE A 179 0.45 -10.76 1.84
CA ILE A 179 -0.99 -10.63 1.54
C ILE A 179 -1.28 -11.21 0.17
N ASP A 180 -2.49 -11.72 -0.01
CA ASP A 180 -2.97 -12.16 -1.30
C ASP A 180 -4.34 -11.55 -1.63
N TYR A 181 -4.58 -11.35 -2.91
CA TYR A 181 -5.88 -10.88 -3.41
C TYR A 181 -6.11 -11.37 -4.83
N TRP A 182 -7.38 -11.31 -5.23
CA TRP A 182 -7.83 -11.73 -6.54
C TRP A 182 -8.32 -10.55 -7.35
N PHE A 183 -7.98 -10.52 -8.63
CA PHE A 183 -8.63 -9.65 -9.58
C PHE A 183 -8.89 -10.38 -10.90
N THR A 184 -9.95 -9.98 -11.59
CA THR A 184 -10.33 -10.56 -12.88
C THR A 184 -9.87 -9.62 -14.00
N GLY A 185 -8.98 -10.12 -14.85
CA GLY A 185 -8.64 -9.48 -16.13
C GLY A 185 -9.68 -9.80 -17.20
N THR A 186 -9.45 -9.31 -18.42
CA THR A 186 -10.34 -9.62 -19.55
C THR A 186 -10.22 -11.08 -20.01
N THR A 187 -9.05 -11.70 -19.82
CA THR A 187 -8.72 -13.03 -20.36
C THR A 187 -8.42 -14.09 -19.31
N HIS A 188 -8.16 -13.70 -18.06
CA HIS A 188 -7.72 -14.60 -16.99
C HIS A 188 -8.03 -14.01 -15.62
N ARG A 189 -8.04 -14.85 -14.58
CA ARG A 189 -8.11 -14.43 -13.17
C ARG A 189 -6.72 -14.44 -12.59
N VAL A 190 -6.34 -13.38 -11.88
CA VAL A 190 -5.03 -13.29 -11.24
C VAL A 190 -5.19 -13.50 -9.74
N HIS A 191 -4.42 -14.44 -9.20
CA HIS A 191 -4.17 -14.58 -7.77
C HIS A 191 -2.81 -13.92 -7.47
N LYS A 192 -2.85 -12.72 -6.92
CA LYS A 192 -1.66 -11.93 -6.62
C LYS A 192 -1.24 -12.16 -5.17
N LEU A 193 0.04 -12.44 -4.95
CA LEU A 193 0.65 -12.63 -3.64
C LEU A 193 1.81 -11.63 -3.50
N VAL A 194 1.77 -10.82 -2.43
CA VAL A 194 2.72 -9.71 -2.23
C VAL A 194 3.41 -9.82 -0.87
N HIS A 195 4.72 -9.97 -0.90
CA HIS A 195 5.58 -9.96 0.28
C HIS A 195 5.91 -8.52 0.69
N HIS A 196 5.59 -8.14 1.92
CA HIS A 196 5.87 -6.80 2.44
C HIS A 196 6.98 -6.83 3.49
N PHE A 197 7.92 -5.91 3.33
CA PHE A 197 9.06 -5.71 4.22
C PHE A 197 9.04 -4.31 4.84
N ALA A 198 9.69 -4.18 5.99
CA ALA A 198 10.06 -2.89 6.56
C ALA A 198 11.52 -2.63 6.21
N LEU A 199 11.78 -1.47 5.63
CA LEU A 199 13.10 -1.05 5.20
C LEU A 199 13.46 0.27 5.90
N ARG A 200 14.76 0.46 6.11
CA ARG A 200 15.34 1.73 6.55
C ARG A 200 15.90 2.45 5.33
N TYR A 201 15.57 3.73 5.16
CA TYR A 201 16.18 4.60 4.17
C TYR A 201 17.69 4.72 4.39
N VAL A 202 18.46 4.56 3.31
CA VAL A 202 19.92 4.66 3.32
C VAL A 202 20.39 5.89 2.53
N SER A 203 19.88 6.09 1.32
CA SER A 203 20.31 7.16 0.42
C SER A 203 19.33 7.37 -0.74
N GLY A 204 19.59 8.35 -1.60
CA GLY A 204 18.78 8.65 -2.79
C GLY A 204 17.76 9.76 -2.55
N ASP A 205 17.27 10.34 -3.64
CA ASP A 205 16.28 11.41 -3.61
C ASP A 205 14.94 10.87 -4.06
N LEU A 206 13.86 11.30 -3.39
CA LEU A 206 12.52 10.81 -3.70
C LEU A 206 12.08 11.34 -5.08
N SER A 207 11.95 10.44 -6.04
CA SER A 207 11.64 10.75 -7.44
C SER A 207 11.13 9.51 -8.18
N VAL A 208 10.10 9.67 -9.01
CA VAL A 208 9.57 8.61 -9.87
C VAL A 208 10.26 8.55 -11.25
N LEU A 209 11.21 9.44 -11.52
CA LEU A 209 11.86 9.52 -12.85
C LEU A 209 12.69 8.28 -13.21
N GLY A 210 13.07 7.48 -12.21
CA GLY A 210 13.82 6.24 -12.37
C GLY A 210 12.96 5.02 -12.69
N ASP A 211 11.62 5.17 -12.70
CA ASP A 211 10.68 4.07 -12.84
C ASP A 211 10.68 3.53 -14.29
N PRO A 212 11.11 2.27 -14.53
CA PRO A 212 11.24 1.70 -15.88
C PRO A 212 9.92 1.50 -16.61
N ASP A 213 8.84 1.22 -15.88
CA ASP A 213 7.51 0.95 -16.46
C ASP A 213 6.58 2.17 -16.43
N HIS A 214 7.00 3.23 -15.74
CA HIS A 214 6.24 4.47 -15.54
C HIS A 214 4.86 4.21 -14.91
N GLU A 215 4.72 3.17 -14.08
CA GLU A 215 3.51 2.95 -13.27
C GLU A 215 3.37 4.02 -12.18
N ALA A 216 4.48 4.53 -11.65
CA ALA A 216 4.49 5.57 -10.61
C ALA A 216 4.42 6.99 -11.22
N GLU A 217 3.37 7.71 -10.85
CA GLU A 217 3.11 9.09 -11.32
C GLU A 217 3.69 10.15 -10.36
N ASP A 218 3.74 9.84 -9.06
CA ASP A 218 4.26 10.72 -8.02
C ASP A 218 4.74 9.90 -6.82
N ALA A 219 5.64 10.47 -6.01
CA ALA A 219 6.15 9.86 -4.80
C ALA A 219 6.27 10.90 -3.68
N ILE A 220 5.76 10.57 -2.49
CA ILE A 220 5.79 11.48 -1.33
C ILE A 220 6.21 10.79 -0.03
N TRP A 221 6.82 11.57 0.86
CA TRP A 221 7.01 11.19 2.26
C TRP A 221 5.77 11.52 3.08
N VAL A 222 5.25 10.53 3.79
CA VAL A 222 4.05 10.66 4.64
C VAL A 222 4.37 10.25 6.06
N ASN A 223 3.86 10.98 7.06
CA ASN A 223 4.01 10.54 8.45
C ASN A 223 3.33 9.18 8.64
N PHE A 224 4.02 8.21 9.25
CA PHE A 224 3.48 6.85 9.41
C PHE A 224 2.07 6.80 10.03
N LYS A 225 1.74 7.76 10.90
CA LYS A 225 0.43 7.85 11.56
C LYS A 225 -0.72 8.22 10.62
N GLU A 226 -0.41 8.96 9.56
CA GLU A 226 -1.39 9.41 8.57
C GLU A 226 -1.60 8.37 7.47
N LEU A 227 -0.74 7.35 7.40
CA LEU A 227 -0.71 6.35 6.34
C LEU A 227 -2.06 5.63 6.17
N ASN A 228 -2.78 5.37 7.27
CA ASN A 228 -4.11 4.75 7.24
C ASN A 228 -5.18 5.65 6.57
N ALA A 229 -5.01 6.96 6.58
CA ALA A 229 -5.93 7.90 5.94
C ALA A 229 -5.60 8.13 4.45
N ILE A 230 -4.34 7.92 4.05
CA ILE A 230 -3.86 8.23 2.70
C ILE A 230 -3.88 7.00 1.78
N LEU A 231 -3.50 5.81 2.27
CA LEU A 231 -3.46 4.60 1.45
C LEU A 231 -4.85 4.20 0.95
N SER A 232 -4.98 4.07 -0.36
CA SER A 232 -6.24 3.74 -1.02
C SER A 232 -6.70 2.30 -0.71
N TYR A 233 -5.76 1.35 -0.65
CA TYR A 233 -6.10 -0.07 -0.52
C TYR A 233 -6.19 -0.56 0.93
N PRO A 234 -7.31 -1.21 1.33
CA PRO A 234 -7.46 -1.78 2.68
C PRO A 234 -6.37 -2.76 3.08
N ASN A 235 -5.88 -3.56 2.13
CA ASN A 235 -4.85 -4.55 2.39
C ASN A 235 -3.52 -3.89 2.76
N GLU A 236 -3.17 -2.76 2.15
CA GLU A 236 -1.94 -2.04 2.46
C GLU A 236 -2.05 -1.28 3.79
N ARG A 237 -3.23 -0.73 4.11
CA ARG A 237 -3.50 -0.21 5.47
C ARG A 237 -3.33 -1.28 6.54
N LYS A 238 -3.73 -2.52 6.24
CA LYS A 238 -3.50 -3.67 7.13
C LYS A 238 -2.01 -3.97 7.30
N ILE A 239 -1.17 -3.81 6.27
CA ILE A 239 0.30 -3.93 6.39
C ILE A 239 0.86 -2.91 7.38
N ALA A 240 0.47 -1.63 7.25
CA ALA A 240 0.89 -0.59 8.18
C ALA A 240 0.47 -0.92 9.64
N TRP A 241 -0.77 -1.37 9.83
CA TRP A 241 -1.25 -1.80 11.15
C TRP A 241 -0.48 -3.00 11.71
N LEU A 242 -0.17 -4.00 10.87
CA LEU A 242 0.62 -5.18 11.28
C LEU A 242 2.04 -4.79 11.70
N TYR A 243 2.68 -3.89 10.94
CA TYR A 243 3.99 -3.35 11.31
C TYR A 243 3.93 -2.64 12.66
N ALA A 244 2.97 -1.73 12.85
CA ALA A 244 2.79 -1.03 14.13
C ALA A 244 2.64 -2.03 15.28
N LYS A 245 1.76 -3.02 15.14
CA LYS A 245 1.54 -4.07 16.16
C LYS A 245 2.81 -4.86 16.46
N LYS A 246 3.63 -5.15 15.45
CA LYS A 246 4.89 -5.88 15.61
C LYS A 246 5.95 -5.02 16.31
N ALA A 247 6.05 -3.73 15.97
CA ALA A 247 6.97 -2.79 16.61
C ALA A 247 6.70 -2.65 18.12
N HIS A 248 5.43 -2.49 18.52
CA HIS A 248 5.04 -2.41 19.94
C HIS A 248 5.37 -3.67 20.75
N ARG A 249 5.40 -4.85 20.10
CA ARG A 249 5.76 -6.09 20.79
C ARG A 249 7.27 -6.17 21.07
N ARG A 250 8.09 -5.62 20.18
CA ARG A 250 9.55 -5.59 20.33
C ARG A 250 9.98 -4.65 21.44
N SER A 251 9.42 -3.43 21.46
CA SER A 251 9.70 -2.46 22.53
C SER A 251 9.39 -3.04 23.90
N ASN A 252 8.23 -3.69 24.05
CA ASN A 252 7.83 -4.27 25.33
C ASN A 252 8.70 -5.48 25.74
N SER A 253 9.21 -6.27 24.78
CA SER A 253 10.11 -7.38 25.10
C SER A 253 11.51 -6.92 25.52
N GLU A 254 12.01 -5.82 24.95
CA GLU A 254 13.31 -5.24 25.31
C GLU A 254 13.26 -4.62 26.72
N GLU A 255 12.13 -3.99 27.09
CA GLU A 255 11.91 -3.40 28.42
C GLU A 255 11.74 -4.42 29.55
N THR A 256 11.32 -5.66 29.23
CA THR A 256 11.13 -6.73 30.24
C THR A 256 12.43 -7.49 30.54
N HIS A 257 13.47 -7.30 29.73
CA HIS A 257 14.76 -7.98 29.84
C HIS A 257 15.93 -7.06 30.24
N ALA A 258 15.67 -5.76 30.43
CA ALA A 258 16.59 -4.78 31.01
C ALA A 258 16.32 -4.62 32.51
#